data_AF-A0A934SYC4-F1
#
_entry.id   AF-A0A934SYC4-F1
#
_cell.length_a   1.000
_cell.length_b   1.000
_cell.length_c   1.000
_cell.angle_alpha   90.00
_cell.angle_beta   90.00
_cell.angle_gamma   90.00
#
_symmetry.space_group_name_H-M   'P 1'
#
loop_
_entity.id
_entity.type
_entity.pdbx_description
1 polymer ?
#
loop_
_entity_poly.entity_id
_entity_poly.type
_entity_poly.pdbx_seq_one_letter_code
_entity_poly.pdbx_strand_id
1 'polypeptide(L)'
;MQMLTQDHNKTLASNAANDEKRGGRFSLGEFLRNTRRSMKGPTGRPMSIADITRRSALSLPVLSKLEAGKIENPRFTTMIEVSRGYGLPFDTLAGFFESRAAAARAAQAAQAAEAN
;
A
#
# COMPACT_ATOMS: atom_id res chain seq x y z
N MET A 1 -11.05 -27.94 -15.50
CA MET A 1 -10.99 -26.47 -15.67
C MET A 1 -10.90 -25.82 -14.30
N GLN A 2 -9.72 -25.34 -13.88
CA GLN A 2 -9.55 -24.38 -12.78
C GLN A 2 -8.05 -24.12 -12.61
N MET A 3 -7.53 -23.03 -13.19
CA MET A 3 -6.23 -22.42 -12.83
C MET A 3 -6.22 -21.01 -13.44
N LEU A 4 -6.62 -19.95 -12.71
CA LEU A 4 -6.43 -18.57 -13.19
C LEU A 4 -6.64 -17.44 -12.16
N THR A 5 -6.38 -17.65 -10.86
CA THR A 5 -6.52 -16.55 -9.86
C THR A 5 -5.30 -16.32 -8.96
N GLN A 6 -4.21 -17.10 -9.08
CA GLN A 6 -3.05 -16.98 -8.19
C GLN A 6 -1.95 -16.01 -8.66
N ASP A 7 -1.85 -15.72 -9.97
CA ASP A 7 -0.68 -15.00 -10.52
C ASP A 7 -0.68 -13.47 -10.31
N HIS A 8 -1.84 -12.85 -10.11
CA HIS A 8 -1.93 -11.40 -9.92
C HIS A 8 -1.41 -10.95 -8.55
N ASN A 9 -1.62 -11.77 -7.51
CA ASN A 9 -1.19 -11.43 -6.15
C ASN A 9 0.33 -11.58 -5.98
N LYS A 10 0.92 -12.57 -6.67
CA LYS A 10 2.37 -12.79 -6.69
C LYS A 10 3.11 -11.64 -7.37
N THR A 11 2.54 -11.08 -8.45
CA THR A 11 3.12 -9.96 -9.21
C THR A 11 3.14 -8.64 -8.44
N LEU A 12 2.15 -8.39 -7.57
CA LEU A 12 2.14 -7.20 -6.70
C LEU A 12 3.17 -7.31 -5.57
N ALA A 13 3.39 -8.51 -5.04
CA ALA A 13 4.41 -8.77 -4.02
C ALA A 13 5.85 -8.77 -4.58
N SER A 14 6.07 -9.29 -5.80
CA SER A 14 7.40 -9.32 -6.42
C SER A 14 7.84 -7.96 -7.00
N ASN A 15 6.91 -7.08 -7.38
CA ASN A 15 7.25 -5.70 -7.72
C ASN A 15 7.66 -4.85 -6.50
N ALA A 16 7.29 -5.25 -5.28
CA ALA A 16 7.79 -4.63 -4.05
C ALA A 16 9.24 -5.02 -3.72
N ALA A 17 9.70 -6.19 -4.19
CA ALA A 17 11.04 -6.70 -3.91
C ALA A 17 12.12 -6.19 -4.90
N ASN A 18 11.74 -5.80 -6.12
CA ASN A 18 12.69 -5.43 -7.18
C ASN A 18 13.20 -3.97 -7.13
N ASP A 19 12.69 -3.12 -6.21
CA ASP A 19 12.95 -1.68 -6.20
C ASP A 19 14.04 -1.24 -5.19
N GLU A 20 14.80 -2.17 -4.59
CA GLU A 20 15.95 -1.84 -3.72
C GLU A 20 17.01 -0.95 -4.39
N LYS A 21 17.04 -0.86 -5.74
CA LYS A 21 17.99 -0.03 -6.48
C LYS A 21 17.53 1.41 -6.75
N ARG A 22 16.29 1.78 -6.40
CA ARG A 22 15.78 3.14 -6.55
C ARG A 22 15.47 3.66 -5.15
N GLY A 23 16.29 4.57 -4.64
CA GLY A 23 16.21 5.10 -3.27
C GLY A 23 14.94 5.90 -2.93
N GLY A 24 13.75 5.32 -3.11
CA GLY A 24 12.47 5.80 -2.58
C GLY A 24 12.06 4.89 -1.43
N ARG A 25 11.96 5.44 -0.22
CA ARG A 25 11.37 4.74 0.94
C ARG A 25 9.96 4.28 0.52
N PHE A 26 9.75 2.97 0.39
CA PHE A 26 8.44 2.37 0.02
C PHE A 26 7.38 2.84 1.02
N SER A 27 6.66 3.91 0.69
CA SER A 27 5.70 4.56 1.58
C SER A 27 4.30 4.02 1.34
N LEU A 28 3.45 4.08 2.37
CA LEU A 28 2.05 3.67 2.24
C LEU A 28 1.37 4.42 1.08
N GLY A 29 1.65 5.72 0.96
CA GLY A 29 1.06 6.55 -0.09
C GLY A 29 1.43 6.10 -1.50
N GLU A 30 2.70 5.72 -1.70
CA GLU A 30 3.19 5.20 -2.97
C GLU A 30 2.57 3.84 -3.31
N PHE A 31 2.51 2.93 -2.34
CA PHE A 31 1.85 1.64 -2.47
C PHE A 31 0.37 1.80 -2.91
N LEU A 32 -0.37 2.68 -2.25
CA LEU A 32 -1.78 2.95 -2.59
C LEU A 32 -1.92 3.59 -3.97
N ARG A 33 -1.08 4.57 -4.30
CA ARG A 33 -1.09 5.24 -5.61
C ARG A 33 -0.82 4.26 -6.75
N ASN A 34 0.15 3.36 -6.58
CA ASN A 34 0.49 2.34 -7.56
C ASN A 34 -0.63 1.32 -7.72
N THR A 35 -1.22 0.88 -6.59
CA THR A 35 -2.41 0.00 -6.60
C THR A 35 -3.57 0.64 -7.35
N ARG A 36 -3.88 1.91 -7.10
CA ARG A 36 -4.96 2.59 -7.81
C ARG A 36 -4.72 2.71 -9.30
N ARG A 37 -3.47 2.95 -9.71
CA ARG A 37 -3.09 3.08 -11.13
C ARG A 37 -3.14 1.76 -11.88
N SER A 38 -2.92 0.63 -11.20
CA SER A 38 -3.04 -0.70 -11.81
C SER A 38 -4.50 -1.14 -11.96
N MET A 39 -5.40 -0.67 -11.09
CA MET A 39 -6.84 -0.92 -11.21
C MET A 39 -7.44 -0.22 -12.44
N LYS A 40 -8.18 -0.99 -13.23
CA LYS A 40 -8.96 -0.48 -14.36
C LYS A 40 -10.39 -0.20 -13.93
N GLY A 41 -10.87 1.01 -14.19
CA GLY A 41 -12.27 1.38 -14.04
C GLY A 41 -13.15 0.79 -15.16
N PRO A 42 -14.47 1.04 -15.11
CA PRO A 42 -15.43 0.51 -16.10
C PRO A 42 -15.13 0.92 -17.55
N THR A 43 -14.44 2.05 -17.73
CA THR A 43 -14.06 2.61 -19.04
C THR A 43 -12.69 2.15 -19.53
N GLY A 44 -12.03 1.21 -18.82
CA GLY A 44 -10.66 0.77 -19.12
C GLY A 44 -9.56 1.78 -18.73
N ARG A 45 -9.94 2.96 -18.21
CA ARG A 45 -9.00 3.95 -17.67
C ARG A 45 -8.56 3.59 -16.24
N PRO A 46 -7.35 3.97 -15.81
CA PRO A 46 -6.96 3.85 -14.40
C PRO A 46 -7.96 4.54 -13.48
N MET A 47 -8.21 3.95 -12.31
CA MET A 47 -9.16 4.53 -11.36
C MET A 47 -8.68 5.89 -10.83
N SER A 48 -9.59 6.85 -10.69
CA SER A 48 -9.31 8.13 -10.04
C SER A 48 -9.45 8.03 -8.52
N ILE A 49 -8.90 8.99 -7.77
CA ILE A 49 -9.10 9.04 -6.31
C ILE A 49 -10.60 9.20 -5.99
N ALA A 50 -11.35 9.94 -6.82
CA ALA A 50 -12.80 10.09 -6.68
C ALA A 50 -13.54 8.75 -6.84
N ASP A 51 -13.06 7.84 -7.69
CA ASP A 51 -13.64 6.51 -7.80
C ASP A 51 -13.39 5.66 -6.55
N ILE A 52 -12.24 5.83 -5.89
CA ILE A 52 -11.93 5.19 -4.60
C ILE A 52 -12.79 5.77 -3.48
N THR A 53 -13.04 7.08 -3.49
CA THR A 53 -13.98 7.74 -2.57
C THR A 53 -15.38 7.14 -2.65
N ARG A 54 -15.85 6.74 -3.84
CA ARG A 54 -17.17 6.09 -3.99
C ARG A 54 -17.21 4.66 -3.45
N ARG A 55 -16.05 4.03 -3.25
CA ARG A 55 -15.90 2.63 -2.81
C ARG A 55 -15.52 2.49 -1.33
N SER A 56 -15.25 3.60 -0.66
CA SER A 56 -14.87 3.67 0.74
C SER A 56 -15.70 4.72 1.46
N ALA A 57 -15.75 4.70 2.78
CA ALA A 57 -16.31 5.78 3.58
C ALA A 57 -15.33 6.96 3.77
N LEU A 58 -14.18 6.96 3.08
CA LEU A 58 -13.16 7.99 3.23
C LEU A 58 -13.42 9.17 2.31
N SER A 59 -13.27 10.38 2.85
CA SER A 59 -13.38 11.60 2.06
C SER A 59 -12.20 11.75 1.08
N LEU A 60 -12.44 12.45 -0.04
CA LEU A 60 -11.41 12.75 -1.04
C LEU A 60 -10.15 13.40 -0.43
N PRO A 61 -10.25 14.37 0.51
CA PRO A 61 -9.06 14.93 1.15
C PRO A 61 -8.24 13.93 1.96
N VAL A 62 -8.89 12.96 2.62
CA VAL A 62 -8.20 11.92 3.40
C VAL A 62 -7.43 10.99 2.46
N LEU A 63 -8.08 10.53 1.39
CA LEU A 63 -7.45 9.68 0.37
C LEU A 63 -6.29 10.39 -0.33
N SER A 64 -6.45 11.67 -0.66
CA SER A 64 -5.37 12.49 -1.24
C SER A 64 -4.17 12.62 -0.30
N LYS A 65 -4.40 12.84 1.00
CA LYS A 65 -3.34 12.90 2.01
C LYS A 65 -2.64 11.55 2.21
N LEU A 66 -3.39 10.45 2.17
CA LEU A 66 -2.84 9.08 2.23
C LEU A 66 -1.91 8.82 1.04
N GLU A 67 -2.37 9.05 -0.20
CA GLU A 67 -1.55 8.84 -1.40
C GLU A 67 -0.35 9.79 -1.49
N ALA A 68 -0.47 10.99 -0.92
CA ALA A 68 0.65 11.93 -0.82
C ALA A 68 1.66 11.56 0.28
N GLY A 69 1.41 10.50 1.06
CA GLY A 69 2.28 10.10 2.18
C GLY A 69 2.19 11.02 3.41
N LYS A 70 1.26 11.97 3.43
CA LYS A 70 1.06 12.88 4.58
C LYS A 70 0.42 12.18 5.79
N ILE A 71 -0.21 11.03 5.56
CA ILE A 71 -0.73 10.13 6.59
C ILE A 71 0.01 8.81 6.42
N GLU A 72 1.03 8.60 7.25
CA GLU A 72 1.83 7.37 7.18
C GLU A 72 1.27 6.24 8.05
N ASN A 73 0.69 6.58 9.20
CA ASN A 73 0.12 5.65 10.18
C ASN A 73 -1.38 5.93 10.34
N PRO A 74 -2.22 5.49 9.40
CA PRO A 74 -3.67 5.61 9.54
C PRO A 74 -4.19 4.80 10.72
N ARG A 75 -5.32 5.24 11.28
CA ARG A 75 -6.05 4.47 12.29
C ARG A 75 -6.57 3.16 11.67
N PHE A 76 -6.80 2.16 12.52
CA PHE A 76 -7.36 0.88 12.10
C PHE A 76 -8.63 1.00 11.24
N THR A 77 -9.58 1.85 11.65
CA THR A 77 -10.81 2.12 10.88
C THR A 77 -10.51 2.67 9.48
N THR A 78 -9.51 3.53 9.35
CA THR A 78 -9.06 4.04 8.06
C THR A 78 -8.39 2.95 7.22
N MET A 79 -7.63 2.04 7.83
CA MET A 79 -7.05 0.88 7.11
C MET A 79 -8.13 -0.04 6.53
N ILE A 80 -9.21 -0.29 7.27
CA ILE A 80 -10.35 -1.09 6.79
C ILE A 80 -11.00 -0.42 5.57
N GLU A 81 -11.24 0.89 5.64
CA GLU A 81 -11.84 1.61 4.51
C GLU A 81 -10.90 1.74 3.31
N VAL A 82 -9.58 1.82 3.54
CA VAL A 82 -8.58 1.73 2.47
C VAL A 82 -8.59 0.34 1.83
N SER A 83 -8.60 -0.73 2.63
CA SER A 83 -8.73 -2.12 2.11
C SER A 83 -9.96 -2.25 1.22
N ARG A 84 -11.11 -1.75 1.67
CA ARG A 84 -12.37 -1.75 0.91
C ARG A 84 -12.29 -0.93 -0.37
N GLY A 85 -11.82 0.32 -0.28
CA GLY A 85 -11.79 1.25 -1.41
C GLY A 85 -10.85 0.80 -2.54
N TYR A 86 -9.70 0.24 -2.16
CA TYR A 86 -8.67 -0.22 -3.10
C TYR A 86 -8.83 -1.70 -3.48
N GLY A 87 -9.81 -2.42 -2.92
CA GLY A 87 -10.03 -3.84 -3.20
C GLY A 87 -8.86 -4.73 -2.76
N LEU A 88 -8.13 -4.31 -1.72
CA LEU A 88 -6.98 -5.04 -1.20
C LEU A 88 -7.41 -5.91 -0.02
N PRO A 89 -6.91 -7.16 0.10
CA PRO A 89 -7.05 -7.93 1.32
C PRO A 89 -6.46 -7.16 2.50
N PHE A 90 -7.14 -7.19 3.64
CA PHE A 90 -6.65 -6.50 4.84
C PHE A 90 -5.25 -6.98 5.25
N ASP A 91 -5.00 -8.29 5.12
CA ASP A 91 -3.71 -8.91 5.43
C ASP A 91 -2.56 -8.36 4.58
N THR A 92 -2.82 -7.96 3.33
CA THR A 92 -1.83 -7.31 2.48
C THR A 92 -1.42 -5.95 3.04
N LEU A 93 -2.39 -5.16 3.53
CA LEU A 93 -2.11 -3.89 4.19
C LEU A 93 -1.41 -4.10 5.53
N ALA A 94 -1.86 -5.06 6.34
CA ALA A 94 -1.24 -5.37 7.62
C ALA A 94 0.23 -5.81 7.46
N GLY A 95 0.51 -6.70 6.51
CA GLY A 95 1.86 -7.16 6.21
C GLY A 95 2.79 -6.05 5.73
N PHE A 96 2.28 -5.04 5.03
CA PHE A 96 3.04 -3.84 4.67
C PHE A 96 3.50 -3.06 5.93
N PHE A 97 2.59 -2.82 6.87
CA PHE A 97 2.95 -2.13 8.12
C PHE A 97 3.90 -2.94 8.99
N GLU A 98 3.69 -4.26 9.08
CA GLU A 98 4.55 -5.15 9.86
C GLU A 98 5.98 -5.20 9.28
N SER A 99 6.10 -5.34 7.96
CA SER A 99 7.41 -5.33 7.27
C SER A 99 8.15 -4.03 7.51
N ARG A 100 7.44 -2.89 7.48
CA ARG A 100 8.02 -1.58 7.75
C ARG A 100 8.44 -1.42 9.22
N ALA A 101 7.65 -1.95 10.16
CA ALA A 101 8.01 -1.96 11.57
C ALA A 101 9.20 -2.89 11.86
N ALA A 102 9.31 -4.04 11.17
CA ALA A 102 10.46 -4.92 11.24
C ALA A 102 11.74 -4.24 10.71
N ALA A 103 11.65 -3.57 9.57
CA ALA A 103 12.78 -2.79 9.01
C ALA A 103 13.24 -1.67 9.96
N ALA A 104 12.29 -0.97 10.60
CA ALA A 104 12.61 0.06 11.60
C ALA A 104 13.33 -0.52 12.83
N ARG A 105 12.88 -1.68 13.33
CA ARG A 105 13.54 -2.38 14.45
C ARG A 105 14.95 -2.85 14.10
N ALA A 106 15.14 -3.40 12.89
CA ALA A 106 16.46 -3.83 12.42
C ALA A 106 17.43 -2.64 12.32
N ALA A 107 16.98 -1.50 11.81
CA ALA A 107 17.79 -0.29 11.73
C ALA A 107 18.20 0.25 13.12
N GLN A 108 17.30 0.20 14.09
CA GLN A 108 17.59 0.60 15.48
C GLN A 108 18.61 -0.35 16.14
N ALA A 109 18.49 -1.66 15.90
CA ALA A 109 19.44 -2.63 16.42
C ALA A 109 20.85 -2.44 15.83
N ALA A 110 20.96 -2.12 14.54
CA ALA A 110 22.23 -1.81 13.90
C ALA A 110 22.87 -0.53 14.48
N GLN A 111 22.08 0.53 14.68
CA GLN A 111 22.57 1.77 15.30
C GLN A 111 23.04 1.57 16.75
N ALA A 112 22.37 0.70 17.51
CA ALA A 112 22.78 0.36 18.87
C ALA A 112 24.08 -0.47 18.90
N ALA A 113 24.36 -1.26 17.86
CA ALA A 113 25.59 -2.05 17.75
C ALA A 113 26.82 -1.22 17.34
N GLU A 114 26.63 -0.09 16.64
CA GLU A 114 27.72 0.83 16.26
C GLU A 114 28.07 1.86 17.37
N ALA A 115 27.20 2.01 18.38
CA ALA A 115 27.39 2.95 19.48
C ALA A 115 28.12 2.35 20.70
N ASN A 116 28.61 1.10 20.59
CA ASN A 116 29.24 0.33 21.67
C ASN A 116 30.58 -0.24 21.21
#